data_AF-A0A7V0NXI0-F1
#
_entry.id   AF-A0A7V0NXI0-F1
#
_cell.length_a   1.000
_cell.length_b   1.000
_cell.length_c   1.000
_cell.angle_alpha   90.00
_cell.angle_beta   90.00
_cell.angle_gamma   90.00
#
_symmetry.space_group_name_H-M   'P 1'
#
loop_
_entity.id
_entity.type
_entity.pdbx_description
1 polymer ?
#
loop_
_entity_poly.entity_id
_entity_poly.type
_entity_poly.pdbx_seq_one_letter_code
_entity_poly.pdbx_strand_id
1 'polypeptide(L)'
;MEEKKRSAILEDVKRQEEYEKHRHFHNVVEYPTLPGKELTVCFICHSDYPHSKNKKVRALLNMHTQFFVCETCHIQEKKGYEIVYKWYNPLEKEPKGPFFGTSYDPETGNLVPVKDQFSRIAPYFKSGDTLLSAIQHQESDLAQDYMRVRDQLTPVQRENVKKKFHVSTKPKGHECKVCHSKKGLLDFRKLGFAENRIVDLEQLNIAGMITKYEKFYIPNLFK
;
A
#
# COMPACT_ATOMS: atom_id res chain seq x y z
N MET A 1 8.14 45.91 -3.43
CA MET A 1 7.53 44.67 -3.96
C MET A 1 6.61 44.18 -2.86
N GLU A 2 5.32 44.47 -2.99
CA GLU A 2 4.34 44.39 -1.89
C GLU A 2 3.87 42.95 -1.72
N GLU A 3 4.06 42.40 -0.52
CA GLU A 3 3.54 41.10 -0.10
C GLU A 3 2.01 41.12 -0.22
N LYS A 4 1.46 40.38 -1.19
CA LYS A 4 0.01 40.21 -1.34
C LYS A 4 -0.54 39.59 -0.04
N LYS A 5 -1.13 40.41 0.83
CA LYS A 5 -1.80 39.95 2.05
C LYS A 5 -2.80 38.84 1.69
N ARG A 6 -2.58 37.63 2.24
CA ARG A 6 -3.55 36.53 2.16
C ARG A 6 -4.88 37.00 2.75
N SER A 7 -5.97 36.77 2.02
CA SER A 7 -7.32 37.20 2.43
C SER A 7 -7.87 36.26 3.49
N ALA A 8 -8.13 36.79 4.69
CA ALA A 8 -8.72 36.04 5.79
C ALA A 8 -10.08 35.42 5.43
N ILE A 9 -10.84 36.08 4.53
CA ILE A 9 -12.13 35.57 4.05
C ILE A 9 -11.92 34.34 3.15
N LEU A 10 -10.91 34.36 2.27
CA LEU A 10 -10.61 33.22 1.40
C LEU A 10 -10.06 32.03 2.20
N GLU A 11 -9.30 32.29 3.26
CA GLU A 11 -8.85 31.24 4.18
C GLU A 11 -10.02 30.60 4.94
N ASP A 12 -10.99 31.40 5.39
CA ASP A 12 -12.18 30.88 6.08
C ASP A 12 -13.10 30.08 5.15
N VAL A 13 -13.29 30.53 3.91
CA VAL A 13 -14.03 29.78 2.87
C VAL A 13 -13.35 28.44 2.59
N LYS A 14 -12.04 28.43 2.39
CA LYS A 14 -11.28 27.19 2.16
C LYS A 14 -11.41 26.23 3.35
N ARG A 15 -11.35 26.77 4.58
CA ARG A 15 -11.56 26.00 5.81
C ARG A 15 -12.96 25.39 5.86
N GLN A 16 -14.01 26.14 5.53
CA GLN A 16 -15.39 25.64 5.49
C GLN A 16 -15.59 24.57 4.39
N GLU A 17 -15.00 24.76 3.21
CA GLU A 17 -15.03 23.75 2.15
C GLU A 17 -14.32 22.45 2.58
N GLU A 18 -13.19 22.56 3.27
CA GLU A 18 -12.52 21.41 3.87
C GLU A 18 -13.41 20.76 4.94
N TYR A 19 -14.03 21.53 5.83
CA TYR A 19 -14.97 21.00 6.83
C TYR A 19 -16.13 20.23 6.19
N GLU A 20 -16.77 20.77 5.15
CA GLU A 20 -17.86 20.09 4.43
C GLU A 20 -17.37 18.82 3.70
N LYS A 21 -16.17 18.84 3.11
CA LYS A 21 -15.54 17.63 2.57
C LYS A 21 -15.28 16.58 3.65
N HIS A 22 -14.88 16.97 4.86
CA HIS A 22 -14.67 16.03 5.97
C HIS A 22 -15.97 15.56 6.63
N ARG A 23 -17.08 16.31 6.53
CA ARG A 23 -18.43 15.86 6.97
C ARG A 23 -18.95 14.69 6.14
N HIS A 24 -18.60 14.63 4.86
CA HIS A 24 -18.96 13.52 3.98
C HIS A 24 -17.94 12.38 4.06
N PHE A 25 -18.06 11.55 5.10
CA PHE A 25 -17.12 10.47 5.45
C PHE A 25 -16.97 9.33 4.42
N HIS A 26 -17.69 9.39 3.29
CA HIS A 26 -17.60 8.45 2.17
C HIS A 26 -17.22 9.16 0.86
N ASN A 27 -16.38 10.19 0.93
CA ASN A 27 -15.78 10.75 -0.27
C ASN A 27 -14.82 9.73 -0.89
N VAL A 28 -15.34 8.94 -1.82
CA VAL A 28 -14.55 8.17 -2.77
C VAL A 28 -13.97 9.21 -3.72
N VAL A 29 -12.77 9.68 -3.39
CA VAL A 29 -11.99 10.51 -4.32
C VAL A 29 -11.64 9.68 -5.54
N GLU A 30 -11.67 10.29 -6.73
CA GLU A 30 -11.10 9.64 -7.91
C GLU A 30 -9.63 9.36 -7.62
N TYR A 31 -9.27 8.07 -7.66
CA TYR A 31 -7.91 7.61 -7.52
C TYR A 31 -7.49 7.01 -8.87
N PRO A 32 -6.30 7.35 -9.39
CA PRO A 32 -5.89 6.85 -10.68
C PRO A 32 -5.79 5.32 -10.64
N THR A 33 -6.48 4.68 -11.58
CA THR A 33 -6.45 3.23 -11.74
C THR A 33 -5.36 2.86 -12.73
N LEU A 34 -4.61 1.80 -12.38
CA LEU A 34 -3.69 1.21 -13.34
C LEU A 34 -4.49 0.54 -14.47
N PRO A 35 -4.04 0.61 -15.72
CA PRO A 35 -4.61 -0.20 -16.78
C PRO A 35 -4.56 -1.68 -16.38
N GLY A 36 -5.60 -2.44 -16.71
CA GLY A 36 -5.73 -3.83 -16.25
C GLY A 36 -4.46 -4.66 -16.46
N LYS A 37 -3.86 -4.60 -17.66
CA LYS A 37 -2.61 -5.32 -18.03
C LYS A 37 -1.41 -5.05 -17.12
N GLU A 38 -1.42 -3.95 -16.37
CA GLU A 38 -0.32 -3.53 -15.51
C GLU A 38 -0.49 -4.04 -14.06
N LEU A 39 -1.60 -4.73 -13.77
CA LEU A 39 -1.91 -5.26 -12.45
C LEU A 39 -1.09 -6.52 -12.13
N THR A 40 -0.95 -6.77 -10.82
CA THR A 40 -0.40 -8.03 -10.34
C THR A 40 -1.43 -9.16 -10.53
N VAL A 41 -0.94 -10.39 -10.60
CA VAL A 41 -1.78 -11.60 -10.76
C VAL A 41 -2.83 -11.75 -9.66
N CYS A 42 -2.59 -11.12 -8.49
CA CYS A 42 -3.52 -11.11 -7.38
C CYS A 42 -4.90 -10.58 -7.79
N PHE A 43 -4.95 -9.58 -8.68
CA PHE A 43 -6.19 -8.92 -9.10
C PHE A 43 -7.08 -9.79 -10.01
N ILE A 44 -6.57 -10.92 -10.52
CA ILE A 44 -7.39 -11.90 -11.25
C ILE A 44 -8.47 -12.49 -10.34
N CYS A 45 -8.18 -12.63 -9.04
CA CYS A 45 -9.07 -13.28 -8.06
C CYS A 45 -9.44 -12.38 -6.87
N HIS A 46 -8.66 -11.34 -6.59
CA HIS A 46 -8.88 -10.41 -5.48
C HIS A 46 -9.25 -9.02 -6.00
N SER A 47 -10.11 -8.30 -5.29
CA SER A 47 -10.46 -6.92 -5.62
C SER A 47 -9.47 -5.92 -5.00
N ASP A 48 -9.68 -4.62 -5.26
CA ASP A 48 -8.95 -3.51 -4.61
C ASP A 48 -9.08 -3.50 -3.07
N TYR A 49 -10.08 -4.21 -2.54
CA TYR A 49 -10.36 -4.31 -1.11
C TYR A 49 -10.27 -5.77 -0.64
N PRO A 50 -9.10 -6.43 -0.74
CA PRO A 50 -8.97 -7.86 -0.47
C PRO A 50 -9.18 -8.23 1.00
N HIS A 51 -9.07 -7.26 1.91
CA HIS A 51 -9.30 -7.46 3.32
C HIS A 51 -10.75 -7.11 3.68
N SER A 52 -11.61 -8.13 3.79
CA SER A 52 -13.03 -7.95 4.12
C SER A 52 -13.47 -8.63 5.42
N LYS A 53 -12.74 -9.67 5.85
CA LYS A 53 -13.14 -10.57 6.94
C LYS A 53 -13.08 -9.91 8.33
N ASN A 54 -11.96 -9.25 8.67
CA ASN A 54 -11.78 -8.65 9.98
C ASN A 54 -12.19 -7.17 9.96
N LYS A 55 -13.39 -6.86 10.45
CA LYS A 55 -13.93 -5.50 10.50
C LYS A 55 -13.06 -4.51 11.29
N LYS A 56 -12.29 -4.98 12.29
CA LYS A 56 -11.45 -4.11 13.14
C LYS A 56 -10.28 -3.48 12.37
N VAL A 57 -9.71 -4.21 11.41
CA VAL A 57 -8.46 -3.79 10.73
C VAL A 57 -8.58 -3.69 9.22
N ARG A 58 -9.70 -4.12 8.62
CA ARG A 58 -9.88 -4.15 7.15
C ARG A 58 -9.59 -2.82 6.46
N ALA A 59 -10.05 -1.69 7.02
CA ALA A 59 -9.86 -0.39 6.41
C ALA A 59 -8.37 -0.02 6.35
N LEU A 60 -7.65 -0.27 7.45
CA LEU A 60 -6.21 -0.04 7.52
C LEU A 60 -5.45 -0.95 6.56
N LEU A 61 -5.76 -2.25 6.56
CA LEU A 61 -5.08 -3.20 5.66
C LEU A 61 -5.36 -2.88 4.18
N ASN A 62 -6.59 -2.49 3.83
CA ASN A 62 -6.89 -2.06 2.46
C ASN A 62 -6.20 -0.72 2.12
N MET A 63 -6.01 0.18 3.08
CA MET A 63 -5.27 1.41 2.84
C MET A 63 -3.79 1.16 2.51
N HIS A 64 -3.20 0.10 3.06
CA HIS A 64 -1.81 -0.28 2.73
C HIS A 64 -1.60 -0.62 1.25
N THR A 65 -2.64 -1.02 0.51
CA THR A 65 -2.51 -1.33 -0.92
C THR A 65 -2.18 -0.10 -1.77
N GLN A 66 -2.34 1.11 -1.21
CA GLN A 66 -1.89 2.37 -1.82
C GLN A 66 -0.36 2.53 -1.82
N PHE A 67 0.34 1.95 -0.85
CA PHE A 67 1.79 2.08 -0.72
C PHE A 67 2.54 0.80 -1.07
N PHE A 68 1.86 -0.34 -1.05
CA PHE A 68 2.49 -1.66 -1.15
C PHE A 68 1.82 -2.51 -2.23
N VAL A 69 2.62 -3.34 -2.89
CA VAL A 69 2.07 -4.50 -3.62
C VAL A 69 1.67 -5.60 -2.62
N CYS A 70 0.76 -6.49 -3.01
CA CYS A 70 0.23 -7.54 -2.14
C CYS A 70 1.34 -8.41 -1.52
N GLU A 71 2.34 -8.72 -2.33
CA GLU A 71 3.49 -9.52 -1.97
C GLU A 71 4.31 -8.88 -0.85
N THR A 72 4.34 -7.55 -0.69
CA THR A 72 5.11 -6.91 0.41
C THR A 72 4.67 -7.43 1.78
N CYS A 73 3.37 -7.56 1.99
CA CYS A 73 2.82 -8.09 3.24
C CYS A 73 2.78 -9.62 3.25
N HIS A 74 2.54 -10.23 2.08
CA HIS A 74 2.30 -11.65 1.94
C HIS A 74 3.53 -12.46 1.50
N ILE A 75 4.73 -11.90 1.45
CA ILE A 75 5.92 -12.59 0.93
C ILE A 75 6.26 -13.83 1.76
N GLN A 76 6.61 -14.92 1.07
CA GLN A 76 7.18 -16.13 1.65
C GLN A 76 8.68 -16.15 1.37
N GLU A 77 9.48 -16.52 2.39
CA GLU A 77 10.93 -16.67 2.24
C GLU A 77 11.29 -17.75 1.23
N LYS A 78 12.35 -17.50 0.47
CA LYS A 78 12.91 -18.44 -0.50
C LYS A 78 14.33 -18.82 -0.06
N LYS A 79 14.58 -20.13 0.10
CA LYS A 79 15.89 -20.63 0.55
C LYS A 79 17.02 -20.13 -0.37
N GLY A 80 18.06 -19.54 0.22
CA GLY A 80 19.21 -19.00 -0.50
C GLY A 80 19.03 -17.58 -1.06
N TYR A 81 17.93 -16.92 -0.72
CA TYR A 81 17.65 -15.54 -1.12
C TYR A 81 17.36 -14.65 0.09
N GLU A 82 17.89 -13.44 0.06
CA GLU A 82 17.47 -12.34 0.94
C GLU A 82 16.26 -11.64 0.32
N ILE A 83 15.33 -11.14 1.14
CA ILE A 83 14.24 -10.28 0.65
C ILE A 83 14.66 -8.82 0.87
N VAL A 84 14.68 -8.04 -0.21
CA VAL A 84 14.92 -6.60 -0.16
C VAL A 84 13.72 -5.85 -0.72
N TYR A 85 13.46 -4.64 -0.23
CA TYR A 85 12.31 -3.83 -0.62
C TYR A 85 12.76 -2.64 -1.45
N LYS A 86 12.08 -2.41 -2.57
CA LYS A 86 12.35 -1.29 -3.49
C LYS A 86 11.04 -0.74 -4.05
N TRP A 87 11.11 0.45 -4.62
CA TRP A 87 10.02 1.00 -5.41
C TRP A 87 9.85 0.21 -6.71
N TYR A 88 8.61 -0.12 -7.01
CA TYR A 88 8.16 -0.79 -8.22
C TYR A 88 7.09 0.08 -8.86
N ASN A 89 7.24 0.32 -10.16
CA ASN A 89 6.23 0.98 -10.98
C ASN A 89 5.98 0.11 -12.22
N PRO A 90 4.73 -0.28 -12.50
CA PRO A 90 4.43 -1.06 -13.70
C PRO A 90 4.69 -0.30 -15.01
N LEU A 91 4.56 1.03 -14.98
CA LEU A 91 4.66 1.88 -16.16
C LEU A 91 6.08 2.42 -16.39
N GLU A 92 6.94 2.35 -15.37
CA GLU A 92 8.30 2.89 -15.40
C GLU A 92 9.29 1.89 -14.81
N LYS A 93 10.25 1.44 -15.62
CA LYS A 93 11.22 0.41 -15.22
C LYS A 93 12.12 0.85 -14.07
N GLU A 94 12.46 2.14 -14.02
CA GLU A 94 13.34 2.73 -13.03
C GLU A 94 12.68 3.96 -12.40
N PRO A 95 11.67 3.77 -11.55
CA PRO A 95 10.92 4.89 -10.99
C PRO A 95 11.84 5.73 -10.11
N LYS A 96 11.69 7.06 -10.21
CA LYS A 96 12.45 8.04 -9.42
C LYS A 96 11.50 8.90 -8.60
N GLY A 97 11.85 9.10 -7.33
CA GLY A 97 11.05 9.88 -6.41
C GLY A 97 11.01 11.38 -6.75
N PRO A 98 10.21 12.17 -6.01
CA PRO A 98 9.52 11.78 -4.78
C PRO A 98 8.32 10.87 -5.03
N PHE A 99 8.11 9.90 -4.14
CA PHE A 99 7.00 8.95 -4.22
C PHE A 99 5.90 9.32 -3.24
N PHE A 100 4.66 8.93 -3.56
CA PHE A 100 3.54 9.25 -2.70
C PHE A 100 3.71 8.59 -1.32
N GLY A 101 3.48 9.36 -0.25
CA GLY A 101 3.55 8.86 1.13
C GLY A 101 4.91 9.00 1.82
N THR A 102 5.97 9.46 1.14
CA THR A 102 7.32 9.55 1.72
C THR A 102 7.56 10.78 2.58
N SER A 103 6.77 11.84 2.41
CA SER A 103 6.96 13.12 3.13
C SER A 103 5.63 13.80 3.46
N TYR A 104 5.68 14.63 4.50
CA TYR A 104 4.60 15.55 4.86
C TYR A 104 4.86 16.94 4.30
N ASP A 105 3.79 17.62 3.93
CA ASP A 105 3.78 19.05 3.68
C ASP A 105 3.90 19.77 5.03
N PRO A 106 4.90 20.65 5.22
CA PRO A 106 5.18 21.27 6.51
C PRO A 106 4.13 22.31 6.93
N GLU A 107 3.37 22.89 5.99
CA GLU A 107 2.33 23.89 6.29
C GLU A 107 1.03 23.21 6.73
N THR A 108 0.68 22.10 6.09
CA THR A 108 -0.63 21.44 6.29
C THR A 108 -0.57 20.17 7.13
N GLY A 109 0.60 19.54 7.27
CA GLY A 109 0.78 18.23 7.89
C GLY A 109 0.26 17.05 7.05
N ASN A 110 -0.29 17.32 5.86
CA ASN A 110 -0.78 16.28 4.95
C ASN A 110 0.36 15.61 4.19
N LEU A 111 0.10 14.46 3.57
CA LEU A 111 1.07 13.86 2.64
C LEU A 111 1.28 14.79 1.44
N VAL A 112 2.55 14.98 1.04
CA VAL A 112 2.90 15.79 -0.13
C VAL A 112 2.26 15.16 -1.38
N PRO A 113 1.48 15.93 -2.16
CA PRO A 113 0.98 15.44 -3.44
C PRO A 113 2.15 15.28 -4.41
N VAL A 114 2.21 14.14 -5.09
CA VAL A 114 3.22 13.87 -6.12
C VAL A 114 2.55 13.41 -7.41
N LYS A 115 3.28 13.55 -8.53
CA LYS A 115 2.83 13.06 -9.84
C LYS A 115 2.78 11.53 -9.89
N ASP A 116 3.75 10.87 -9.26
CA ASP A 116 3.81 9.41 -9.23
C ASP A 116 2.91 8.84 -8.14
N GLN A 117 1.71 8.42 -8.56
CA GLN A 117 0.71 7.78 -7.71
C GLN A 117 0.67 6.25 -7.92
N PHE A 118 1.55 5.71 -8.76
CA PHE A 118 1.54 4.29 -9.14
C PHE A 118 2.67 3.49 -8.52
N SER A 119 3.79 4.15 -8.19
CA SER A 119 4.91 3.50 -7.51
C SER A 119 4.50 2.98 -6.15
N ARG A 120 4.78 1.69 -5.93
CA ARG A 120 4.53 0.98 -4.67
C ARG A 120 5.80 0.28 -4.21
N ILE A 121 5.94 0.11 -2.92
CA ILE A 121 7.02 -0.68 -2.33
C ILE A 121 6.73 -2.15 -2.58
N ALA A 122 7.72 -2.85 -3.15
CA ALA A 122 7.65 -4.26 -3.53
C ALA A 122 8.85 -5.07 -3.04
N PRO A 123 8.67 -6.37 -2.77
CA PRO A 123 9.76 -7.26 -2.41
C PRO A 123 10.48 -7.79 -3.66
N TYR A 124 11.78 -7.98 -3.51
CA TYR A 124 12.65 -8.63 -4.48
C TYR A 124 13.49 -9.69 -3.77
N PHE A 125 13.67 -10.83 -4.41
CA PHE A 125 14.60 -11.86 -3.96
C PHE A 125 16.00 -11.55 -4.48
N LYS A 126 16.95 -11.36 -3.56
CA LYS A 126 18.35 -11.07 -3.85
C LYS A 126 19.24 -12.28 -3.54
N SER A 127 20.12 -12.65 -4.46
CA SER A 127 21.17 -13.66 -4.24
C SER A 127 22.42 -13.25 -5.01
N GLY A 128 23.48 -12.85 -4.28
CA GLY A 128 24.63 -12.17 -4.88
C GLY A 128 24.20 -10.90 -5.63
N ASP A 129 24.57 -10.82 -6.91
CA ASP A 129 24.21 -9.72 -7.81
C ASP A 129 22.85 -9.93 -8.51
N THR A 130 22.24 -11.10 -8.35
CA THR A 130 20.94 -11.39 -8.96
C THR A 130 19.82 -10.79 -8.12
N LEU A 131 18.93 -10.04 -8.76
CA LEU A 131 17.73 -9.46 -8.17
C LEU A 131 16.50 -9.89 -8.97
N LEU A 132 15.60 -10.63 -8.35
CA LEU A 132 14.38 -11.14 -8.96
C LEU A 132 13.17 -10.47 -8.33
N SER A 133 12.25 -9.95 -9.14
CA SER A 133 10.96 -9.48 -8.64
C SER A 133 10.20 -10.64 -7.99
N ALA A 134 9.60 -10.40 -6.83
CA ALA A 134 8.68 -11.35 -6.22
C ALA A 134 7.24 -11.18 -6.74
N ILE A 135 6.98 -10.12 -7.54
CA ILE A 135 5.68 -9.85 -8.13
C ILE A 135 5.47 -10.78 -9.33
N GLN A 136 4.25 -11.32 -9.43
CA GLN A 136 3.77 -11.98 -10.64
C GLN A 136 2.77 -11.07 -11.34
N HIS A 137 2.97 -10.84 -12.64
CA HIS A 137 2.05 -10.03 -13.46
C HIS A 137 0.91 -10.87 -14.01
N GLN A 138 -0.26 -10.25 -14.16
CA GLN A 138 -1.41 -10.91 -14.78
C GLN A 138 -1.17 -11.23 -16.27
N GLU A 139 -0.23 -10.56 -16.93
CA GLU A 139 0.15 -10.82 -18.32
C GLU A 139 1.17 -11.95 -18.49
N SER A 140 1.57 -12.61 -17.40
CA SER A 140 2.41 -13.81 -17.51
C SER A 140 1.69 -14.93 -18.26
N ASP A 141 2.44 -15.75 -18.99
CA ASP A 141 1.87 -16.86 -19.80
C ASP A 141 0.93 -17.75 -18.99
N LEU A 142 1.31 -18.08 -17.75
CA LEU A 142 0.50 -18.89 -16.84
C LEU A 142 -0.81 -18.19 -16.45
N ALA A 143 -0.77 -16.88 -16.20
CA ALA A 143 -1.93 -16.11 -15.80
C ALA A 143 -2.93 -15.96 -16.95
N GLN A 144 -2.43 -15.64 -18.15
CA GLN A 144 -3.25 -15.55 -19.36
C GLN A 144 -3.84 -16.91 -19.74
N ASP A 145 -3.06 -17.98 -19.64
CA ASP A 145 -3.56 -19.34 -19.87
C ASP A 145 -4.66 -19.72 -18.88
N TYR A 146 -4.44 -19.47 -17.59
CA TYR A 146 -5.46 -19.70 -16.57
C TYR A 146 -6.74 -18.92 -16.87
N MET A 147 -6.66 -17.65 -17.25
CA MET A 147 -7.83 -16.84 -17.57
C MET A 147 -8.65 -17.41 -18.73
N ARG A 148 -8.00 -17.98 -19.76
CA ARG A 148 -8.69 -18.61 -20.90
C ARG A 148 -9.48 -19.86 -20.52
N VAL A 149 -8.94 -20.67 -19.60
CA VAL A 149 -9.51 -21.99 -19.28
C VAL A 149 -10.27 -22.02 -17.95
N ARG A 150 -10.18 -20.98 -17.11
CA ARG A 150 -10.69 -20.95 -15.72
C ARG A 150 -12.10 -21.46 -15.59
N ASP A 151 -12.99 -21.01 -16.48
CA ASP A 151 -14.42 -21.29 -16.37
C ASP A 151 -14.77 -22.73 -16.78
N GLN A 152 -13.86 -23.42 -17.48
CA GLN A 152 -13.95 -24.84 -17.83
C GLN A 152 -13.40 -25.77 -16.73
N LEU A 153 -12.63 -25.24 -15.78
CA LEU A 153 -12.05 -26.01 -14.69
C LEU A 153 -13.05 -26.26 -13.56
N THR A 154 -12.99 -27.46 -12.98
CA THR A 154 -13.65 -27.78 -11.71
C THR A 154 -13.08 -26.97 -10.54
N PRO A 155 -13.81 -26.82 -9.42
CA PRO A 155 -13.30 -26.11 -8.24
C PRO A 155 -11.95 -26.64 -7.72
N VAL A 156 -11.76 -27.97 -7.71
CA VAL A 156 -10.52 -28.62 -7.27
C VAL A 156 -9.36 -28.31 -8.21
N GLN A 157 -9.59 -28.35 -9.53
CA GLN A 157 -8.58 -27.96 -10.52
C GLN A 157 -8.20 -26.48 -10.39
N ARG A 158 -9.19 -25.59 -10.19
CA ARG A 158 -8.93 -24.16 -9.96
C ARG A 158 -8.04 -23.95 -8.74
N GLU A 159 -8.30 -24.62 -7.62
CA GLU A 159 -7.43 -24.51 -6.44
C GLU A 159 -6.01 -25.01 -6.69
N ASN A 160 -5.86 -26.10 -7.44
CA ASN A 160 -4.51 -26.59 -7.78
C ASN A 160 -3.74 -25.62 -8.69
N VAL A 161 -4.40 -24.94 -9.63
CA VAL A 161 -3.74 -23.89 -10.43
C VAL A 161 -3.41 -22.67 -9.58
N LYS A 162 -4.33 -22.23 -8.71
CA LYS A 162 -4.09 -21.09 -7.80
C LYS A 162 -2.87 -21.27 -6.92
N LYS A 163 -2.53 -22.49 -6.49
CA LYS A 163 -1.29 -22.75 -5.74
C LYS A 163 -0.02 -22.31 -6.47
N LYS A 164 -0.03 -22.32 -7.81
CA LYS A 164 1.10 -21.84 -8.62
C LYS A 164 1.30 -20.34 -8.49
N PHE A 165 0.21 -19.56 -8.49
CA PHE A 165 0.26 -18.12 -8.27
C PHE A 165 0.72 -17.77 -6.84
N HIS A 166 0.38 -18.60 -5.86
CA HIS A 166 0.73 -18.37 -4.46
C HIS A 166 2.10 -18.91 -4.03
N VAL A 167 2.95 -19.40 -4.95
CA VAL A 167 4.21 -20.08 -4.60
C VAL A 167 5.15 -19.24 -3.73
N SER A 168 5.18 -17.92 -3.94
CA SER A 168 6.01 -16.97 -3.20
C SER A 168 5.22 -16.17 -2.17
N THR A 169 3.99 -16.59 -1.86
CA THR A 169 3.11 -15.86 -0.93
C THR A 169 2.59 -16.76 0.18
N LYS A 170 2.51 -16.23 1.40
CA LYS A 170 1.87 -16.86 2.55
C LYS A 170 0.42 -16.38 2.70
N PRO A 171 -0.49 -17.22 3.22
CA PRO A 171 -1.91 -16.85 3.41
C PRO A 171 -2.12 -15.68 4.38
N LYS A 172 -1.27 -15.54 5.39
CA LYS A 172 -1.35 -14.47 6.40
C LYS A 172 -0.24 -13.45 6.16
N GLY A 173 -0.61 -12.19 6.00
CA GLY A 173 0.35 -11.10 5.89
C GLY A 173 1.15 -10.89 7.19
N HIS A 174 2.24 -10.13 7.09
CA HIS A 174 3.04 -9.71 8.23
C HIS A 174 2.20 -8.96 9.30
N GLU A 175 2.57 -9.11 10.56
CA GLU A 175 1.98 -8.33 11.66
C GLU A 175 2.50 -6.89 11.65
N CYS A 176 1.74 -5.93 12.18
CA CYS A 176 2.08 -4.50 12.11
C CYS A 176 3.50 -4.19 12.59
N LYS A 177 3.93 -4.78 13.72
CA LYS A 177 5.26 -4.57 14.34
C LYS A 177 6.43 -5.03 13.47
N VAL A 178 6.16 -5.91 12.50
CA VAL A 178 7.20 -6.40 11.58
C VAL A 178 7.66 -5.27 10.67
N CYS A 179 6.77 -4.37 10.25
CA CYS A 179 7.13 -3.20 9.43
C CYS A 179 7.28 -1.93 10.28
N HIS A 180 6.39 -1.71 11.24
CA HIS A 180 6.34 -0.52 12.08
C HIS A 180 7.18 -0.69 13.35
N SER A 181 8.49 -0.84 13.16
CA SER A 181 9.45 -0.82 14.26
C SER A 181 10.81 -0.31 13.77
N LYS A 182 11.65 0.18 14.69
CA LYS A 182 13.00 0.68 14.39
C LYS A 182 13.93 -0.34 13.72
N LYS A 183 13.63 -1.63 13.89
CA LYS A 183 14.33 -2.76 13.26
C LYS A 183 13.38 -3.55 12.36
N GLY A 184 12.42 -2.84 11.78
CA GLY A 184 11.40 -3.42 10.93
C GLY A 184 11.97 -3.92 9.62
N LEU A 185 11.11 -4.62 8.90
CA LEU A 185 11.35 -5.20 7.59
C LEU A 185 11.70 -4.16 6.52
N LEU A 186 11.20 -2.93 6.67
CA LEU A 186 11.38 -1.84 5.71
C LEU A 186 12.45 -0.87 6.20
N ASP A 187 13.49 -0.68 5.39
CA ASP A 187 14.46 0.40 5.59
C ASP A 187 13.90 1.69 4.99
N PHE A 188 13.09 2.41 5.77
CA PHE A 188 12.40 3.62 5.30
C PHE A 188 13.37 4.70 4.81
N ARG A 189 14.56 4.80 5.42
CA ARG A 189 15.58 5.76 4.98
C ARG A 189 16.11 5.41 3.60
N LYS A 190 16.44 4.14 3.34
CA LYS A 190 16.81 3.69 1.97
C LYS A 190 15.68 3.82 0.96
N LEU A 191 14.43 3.75 1.40
CA LEU A 191 13.25 3.98 0.57
C LEU A 191 12.95 5.48 0.33
N GLY A 192 13.72 6.40 0.92
CA GLY A 192 13.61 7.83 0.66
C GLY A 192 12.53 8.56 1.48
N PHE A 193 12.12 7.99 2.62
CA PHE A 193 11.18 8.65 3.52
C PHE A 193 11.87 9.79 4.29
N ALA A 194 11.14 10.90 4.51
CA ALA A 194 11.61 12.01 5.33
C ALA A 194 11.70 11.59 6.81
N GLU A 195 12.66 12.15 7.56
CA GLU A 195 12.95 11.72 8.94
C GLU A 195 11.75 11.81 9.89
N ASN A 196 10.95 12.87 9.80
CA ASN A 196 9.71 12.98 10.58
C ASN A 196 8.71 11.86 10.24
N ARG A 197 8.57 11.52 8.96
CA ARG A 197 7.73 10.42 8.50
C ARG A 197 8.25 9.06 8.96
N ILE A 198 9.57 8.86 8.98
CA ILE A 198 10.19 7.62 9.50
C ILE A 198 9.82 7.45 10.98
N VAL A 199 9.99 8.50 11.79
CA VAL A 199 9.66 8.46 13.22
C VAL A 199 8.20 8.06 13.43
N ASP A 200 7.27 8.69 12.69
CA ASP A 200 5.85 8.36 12.80
C ASP A 200 5.56 6.91 12.38
N LEU A 201 6.18 6.45 11.29
CA LEU A 201 6.02 5.08 10.81
C LEU A 201 6.56 4.03 11.79
N GLU A 202 7.65 4.32 12.48
CA GLU A 202 8.27 3.40 13.44
C GLU A 202 7.60 3.42 14.82
N GLN A 203 6.98 4.55 15.19
CA GLN A 203 6.44 4.80 16.54
C GLN A 203 4.91 4.83 16.59
N LEU A 204 4.23 4.36 15.54
CA LEU A 204 2.77 4.42 15.39
C LEU A 204 2.00 3.95 16.63
N ASN A 205 1.46 4.92 17.38
CA ASN A 205 0.58 4.70 18.53
C ASN A 205 -0.64 3.83 18.18
N ILE A 206 -1.15 3.96 16.94
CA ILE A 206 -2.33 3.22 16.48
C ILE A 206 -2.07 1.71 16.40
N ALA A 207 -0.84 1.28 16.09
CA ALA A 207 -0.50 -0.14 16.06
C ALA A 207 -0.63 -0.74 17.46
N GLY A 208 -0.19 0.01 18.49
CA GLY A 208 -0.41 -0.34 19.89
C GLY A 208 -1.89 -0.35 20.26
N MET A 209 -2.65 0.67 19.87
CA MET A 209 -4.08 0.75 20.19
C MET A 209 -4.88 -0.44 19.65
N ILE A 210 -4.64 -0.80 18.38
CA ILE A 210 -5.38 -1.88 17.70
C ILE A 210 -5.00 -3.27 18.21
N THR A 211 -3.72 -3.46 18.55
CA THR A 211 -3.23 -4.78 18.99
C THR A 211 -3.46 -5.03 20.48
N LYS A 212 -3.51 -3.98 21.31
CA LYS A 212 -3.58 -4.12 22.78
C LYS A 212 -4.97 -3.96 23.35
N TYR A 213 -5.89 -3.26 22.67
CA TYR A 213 -7.20 -2.94 23.24
C TYR A 213 -8.33 -3.54 22.41
N GLU A 214 -9.22 -4.30 23.07
CA GLU A 214 -10.42 -4.82 22.42
C GLU A 214 -11.54 -3.77 22.28
N LYS A 215 -11.59 -2.84 23.23
CA LYS A 215 -12.46 -1.66 23.27
C LYS A 215 -11.59 -0.46 23.59
N PHE A 216 -11.58 0.53 22.71
CA PHE A 216 -11.01 1.84 23.00
C PHE A 216 -12.12 2.88 22.82
N TYR A 217 -12.15 3.84 23.72
CA TYR A 217 -13.09 4.94 23.68
C TYR A 217 -12.38 6.12 23.04
N ILE A 218 -12.94 6.67 21.96
CA ILE A 218 -12.51 7.97 21.43
C ILE A 218 -13.56 9.00 21.80
N PRO A 219 -13.59 9.48 23.06
CA PRO A 219 -14.53 10.50 23.46
C PRO A 219 -14.29 11.76 22.62
N ASN A 220 -15.35 12.25 21.97
CA ASN A 220 -15.39 13.50 21.19
C ASN A 220 -14.72 13.50 19.80
N LEU A 221 -14.44 12.35 19.16
CA LEU A 221 -13.95 12.36 17.76
C LEU A 221 -14.96 12.94 16.74
N PHE A 222 -16.25 12.93 17.10
CA PHE A 222 -17.35 13.33 16.24
C PHE A 222 -18.23 14.41 16.89
N LYS A 223 -17.66 15.23 17.80
CA LYS A 223 -18.34 16.44 18.30
C LYS A 223 -17.93 17.64 17.46
#